data_AF-A8F556-F1
#
_entry.id   AF-A8F556-F1
#
_cell.length_a   1.000
_cell.length_b   1.000
_cell.length_c   1.000
_cell.angle_alpha   90.00
_cell.angle_beta   90.00
_cell.angle_gamma   90.00
#
_symmetry.space_group_name_H-M   'P 1'
#
loop_
_entity.id
_entity.type
_entity.pdbx_description
1 polymer ?
#
loop_
_entity_poly.entity_id
_entity_poly.type
_entity_poly.pdbx_seq_one_letter_code
_entity_poly.pdbx_strand_id
1 'polypeptide(L)'
;MQGVVIERMGKFVKIKTHDGETVVKMRKKLPELGEMVRITDRPVSQKVYVAEKITEAPEALPPLNELKPLLKTIKKPRTSFDIQFLSQLVDMIKMRVGSLPQDFYANLGMYYENGEVDEKMKSLGFWLLTLSHPYVFKSIPSKKGPIHIFMNRKKRSFSVSFVKNSSIVCVKGTVQEDYIFVDFINFSPDREALEKLKDNLLGYFRNVFFKVGDLKNGLYA
;
A
#
# COMPACT_ATOMS: atom_id res chain seq x y z
N MET A 1 14.68 -6.19 12.77
CA MET A 1 15.28 -5.79 11.48
C MET A 1 16.67 -5.20 11.72
N GLN A 2 17.62 -5.37 10.81
CA GLN A 2 18.95 -4.75 10.89
C GLN A 2 19.32 -4.15 9.52
N GLY A 3 20.03 -3.02 9.52
CA GLY A 3 20.48 -2.36 8.29
C GLY A 3 21.30 -1.12 8.55
N VAL A 4 21.70 -0.44 7.49
CA VAL A 4 22.50 0.80 7.53
C VAL A 4 21.60 1.99 7.22
N VAL A 5 21.72 3.06 7.99
CA VAL A 5 20.97 4.30 7.77
C VAL A 5 21.52 5.03 6.54
N ILE A 6 20.66 5.25 5.54
CA ILE A 6 21.05 5.89 4.28
C ILE A 6 20.44 7.28 4.10
N GLU A 7 19.35 7.60 4.80
CA GLU A 7 18.72 8.92 4.74
C GLU A 7 17.97 9.24 6.03
N ARG A 8 17.89 10.52 6.40
CA ARG A 8 17.14 10.99 7.57
C ARG A 8 16.38 12.27 7.24
N MET A 9 15.14 12.34 7.71
CA MET A 9 14.32 13.53 7.60
C MET A 9 13.32 13.61 8.76
N GLY A 10 13.62 14.47 9.73
CA GLY A 10 12.84 14.55 10.98
C GLY A 10 12.83 13.21 11.71
N LYS A 11 11.64 12.66 11.96
CA LYS A 11 11.48 11.34 12.61
C LYS A 11 11.53 10.15 11.64
N PHE A 12 11.56 10.41 10.33
CA PHE A 12 11.62 9.36 9.32
C PHE A 12 13.06 9.04 8.97
N VAL A 13 13.36 7.74 8.91
CA VAL A 13 14.70 7.23 8.62
C VAL A 13 14.58 6.16 7.55
N LYS A 14 15.38 6.28 6.49
CA LYS A 14 15.49 5.28 5.42
C LYS A 14 16.72 4.41 5.68
N ILE A 15 16.53 3.10 5.59
CA ILE A 15 17.51 2.09 6.01
C ILE A 15 17.68 1.09 4.88
N LYS A 16 18.92 0.86 4.46
CA LYS A 16 19.29 -0.24 3.57
C LYS A 16 19.46 -1.51 4.40
N THR A 17 18.68 -2.53 4.07
CA THR A 17 18.71 -3.85 4.67
C THR A 17 19.15 -4.89 3.62
N HIS A 18 19.33 -6.13 4.02
CA HIS A 18 19.60 -7.22 3.07
C HIS A 18 18.44 -7.46 2.09
N ASP A 19 17.20 -7.24 2.52
CA ASP A 19 15.98 -7.44 1.73
C ASP A 19 15.61 -6.23 0.86
N GLY A 20 16.41 -5.15 0.87
CA GLY A 20 16.10 -3.90 0.16
C GLY A 20 16.02 -2.69 1.09
N GLU A 21 15.19 -1.71 0.77
CA GLU A 21 15.07 -0.45 1.51
C GLU A 21 13.81 -0.40 2.37
N THR A 22 13.98 0.09 3.59
CA THR A 22 12.88 0.27 4.55
C THR A 22 12.83 1.71 5.03
N VAL A 23 11.64 2.28 5.13
CA VAL A 23 11.40 3.54 5.85
C VAL A 23 10.74 3.23 7.18
N VAL A 24 11.31 3.79 8.24
CA VAL A 24 10.80 3.69 9.60
C VAL A 24 10.53 5.07 10.20
N LYS A 25 9.62 5.11 11.17
CA LYS A 25 9.34 6.28 12.00
C LYS A 25 9.88 6.04 13.41
N MET A 26 10.91 6.80 13.77
CA MET A 26 11.60 6.66 15.05
C MET A 26 10.77 7.21 16.20
N ARG A 27 10.76 6.50 17.34
CA ARG A 27 10.00 6.93 18.54
C ARG A 27 10.80 7.76 19.52
N LYS A 28 12.10 7.47 19.66
CA LYS A 28 12.98 8.07 20.68
C LYS A 28 14.27 8.62 20.04
N LYS A 29 15.35 7.84 20.11
CA LYS A 29 16.66 8.22 19.60
C LYS A 29 16.68 8.12 18.07
N LEU A 30 17.29 9.11 17.41
CA LEU A 30 17.60 9.07 15.99
C LEU A 30 19.01 8.53 15.79
N PRO A 31 19.23 7.57 14.88
CA PRO A 31 20.56 7.13 14.50
C PRO A 31 21.25 8.14 13.59
N GLU A 32 22.56 7.99 13.40
CA GLU A 32 23.37 8.75 12.47
C GLU A 32 23.33 8.19 11.04
N LEU A 33 23.64 9.03 10.04
CA LEU A 33 23.85 8.55 8.67
C LEU A 33 25.04 7.60 8.65
N GLY A 34 24.92 6.46 7.95
CA GLY A 34 25.94 5.41 7.92
C GLY A 34 25.96 4.50 9.15
N GLU A 35 25.17 4.79 10.19
CA GLU A 35 25.10 3.94 11.39
C GLU A 35 24.43 2.60 11.06
N MET A 36 25.03 1.50 11.53
CA MET A 36 24.39 0.19 11.52
C MET A 36 23.40 0.10 12.69
N VAL A 37 22.13 -0.11 12.37
CA VAL A 37 21.05 -0.10 13.36
C VAL A 37 20.33 -1.44 13.40
N ARG A 38 19.98 -1.86 14.62
CA ARG A 38 18.99 -2.91 14.85
C ARG A 38 17.69 -2.24 15.30
N ILE A 39 16.59 -2.59 14.65
CA ILE A 39 15.27 -2.01 14.88
C ILE A 39 14.28 -3.08 15.32
N THR A 40 13.46 -2.69 16.30
CA THR A 40 12.37 -3.46 16.88
C THR A 40 11.12 -2.59 17.05
N ASP A 41 9.95 -3.21 16.95
CA ASP A 41 8.66 -2.61 17.27
C ASP A 41 8.35 -2.65 18.79
N ARG A 42 9.06 -3.50 19.54
CA ARG A 42 8.95 -3.68 21.00
C ARG A 42 10.25 -3.33 21.71
N PRO A 43 10.23 -2.62 22.85
CA PRO A 43 11.45 -2.33 23.60
C PRO A 43 12.10 -3.64 24.09
N VAL A 44 13.35 -3.87 23.71
CA VAL A 44 14.17 -4.98 24.20
C VAL A 44 15.39 -4.40 24.91
N SER A 45 15.89 -5.07 25.95
CA SER A 45 16.95 -4.62 26.88
C SER A 45 18.34 -4.40 26.26
N GLN A 46 18.50 -4.53 24.94
CA GLN A 46 19.77 -4.31 24.23
C GLN A 46 19.78 -2.97 23.48
N LYS A 47 20.97 -2.54 23.01
CA LYS A 47 21.18 -1.36 22.14
C LYS A 47 20.41 -1.50 20.82
N VAL A 48 19.09 -1.32 20.87
CA VAL A 48 18.17 -1.47 19.75
C VAL A 48 17.34 -0.20 19.64
N TYR A 49 17.17 0.30 18.44
CA TYR A 49 16.32 1.44 18.16
C TYR A 49 14.85 0.99 18.11
N VAL A 50 13.97 1.75 18.77
CA VAL A 50 12.52 1.52 18.73
C VAL A 50 11.91 2.38 17.62
N ALA A 51 11.34 1.74 16.62
CA ALA A 51 10.74 2.41 15.48
C ALA A 51 9.51 1.67 14.96
N GLU A 52 8.62 2.40 14.31
CA GLU A 52 7.49 1.85 13.57
C GLU A 52 7.90 1.66 12.11
N LYS A 53 7.72 0.46 11.56
CA LYS A 53 7.95 0.22 10.12
C LYS A 53 6.80 0.86 9.33
N ILE A 54 7.15 1.68 8.34
CA ILE A 54 6.17 2.41 7.52
C ILE A 54 6.04 1.76 6.14
N THR A 55 7.16 1.47 5.47
CA THR A 55 7.17 0.82 4.16
C THR A 55 8.48 0.07 3.98
N GLU A 56 8.44 -1.00 3.20
CA GLU A 56 9.61 -1.78 2.81
C GLU A 56 9.48 -2.18 1.34
N ALA A 57 10.59 -2.18 0.62
CA ALA A 57 10.63 -2.58 -0.76
C ALA A 57 11.94 -3.31 -1.08
N PRO A 58 11.90 -4.33 -1.96
CA PRO A 58 13.11 -4.99 -2.45
C PRO A 58 13.96 -4.05 -3.33
N GLU A 59 13.31 -3.09 -3.99
CA GLU A 59 13.92 -2.07 -4.82
C GLU A 59 14.28 -0.82 -3.99
N ALA A 60 15.07 0.08 -4.58
CA ALA A 60 15.35 1.37 -3.96
C ALA A 60 14.07 2.20 -3.80
N LEU A 61 13.86 2.75 -2.60
CA LEU A 61 12.75 3.66 -2.34
C LEU A 61 13.14 5.08 -2.76
N PRO A 62 12.16 5.90 -3.21
CA PRO A 62 12.42 7.30 -3.49
C PRO A 62 13.07 8.02 -2.29
N PRO A 63 13.78 9.13 -2.56
CA PRO A 63 14.27 10.03 -1.52
C PRO A 63 13.17 10.43 -0.50
N LEU A 64 13.53 10.61 0.77
CA LEU A 64 12.56 10.93 1.83
C LEU A 64 11.88 12.28 1.60
N ASN A 65 12.54 13.24 0.96
CA ASN A 65 11.94 14.52 0.58
C ASN A 65 10.76 14.35 -0.39
N GLU A 66 10.84 13.40 -1.32
CA GLU A 66 9.77 13.06 -2.27
C GLU A 66 8.64 12.27 -1.59
N LEU A 67 8.99 11.38 -0.66
CA LEU A 67 8.00 10.63 0.14
C LEU A 67 7.33 11.50 1.21
N LYS A 68 7.95 12.62 1.60
CA LYS A 68 7.50 13.49 2.70
C LYS A 68 6.01 13.83 2.67
N PRO A 69 5.42 14.22 1.52
CA PRO A 69 4.01 14.58 1.48
C PRO A 69 3.13 13.37 1.81
N LEU A 70 3.42 12.20 1.23
CA LEU A 70 2.69 10.95 1.49
C LEU A 70 2.85 10.50 2.95
N LEU A 71 4.06 10.56 3.51
CA LEU A 71 4.33 10.19 4.90
C LEU A 71 3.62 11.09 5.92
N LYS A 72 3.33 12.35 5.56
CA LYS A 72 2.54 13.28 6.38
C LYS A 72 1.04 13.04 6.24
N THR A 73 0.60 12.71 5.02
CA THR A 73 -0.80 12.49 4.68
C THR A 73 -1.30 11.14 5.19
N ILE A 74 -0.59 10.06 4.88
CA ILE A 74 -0.96 8.68 5.21
C ILE A 74 -0.31 8.32 6.54
N LYS A 75 -1.00 8.66 7.64
CA LYS A 75 -0.44 8.50 9.00
C LYS A 75 -0.14 7.06 9.37
N LYS A 76 -0.98 6.13 8.91
CA LYS A 76 -0.88 4.71 9.22
C LYS A 76 -1.18 3.88 7.96
N PRO A 77 -0.16 3.57 7.14
CA PRO A 77 -0.35 2.65 6.02
C PRO A 77 -0.82 1.30 6.54
N ARG A 78 -1.66 0.61 5.76
CA ARG A 78 -2.22 -0.68 6.13
C ARG A 78 -1.24 -1.81 5.87
N THR A 79 -0.43 -1.65 4.83
CA THR A 79 0.61 -2.61 4.45
C THR A 79 1.91 -1.87 4.15
N SER A 80 3.03 -2.60 4.20
CA SER A 80 4.34 -2.05 3.86
C SER A 80 4.48 -1.62 2.40
N PHE A 81 3.52 -1.99 1.54
CA PHE A 81 3.49 -1.66 0.11
C PHE A 81 2.80 -0.31 -0.19
N ASP A 82 1.90 0.16 0.67
CA ASP A 82 0.97 1.25 0.34
C ASP A 82 1.71 2.55 -0.03
N ILE A 83 2.69 2.96 0.77
CA ILE A 83 3.45 4.20 0.53
C ILE A 83 4.27 4.11 -0.76
N GLN A 84 4.91 2.97 -1.01
CA GLN A 84 5.69 2.76 -2.23
C GLN A 84 4.78 2.87 -3.46
N PHE A 85 3.65 2.17 -3.45
CA PHE A 85 2.71 2.18 -4.56
C PHE A 85 2.15 3.58 -4.81
N LEU A 86 1.70 4.25 -3.75
CA LEU A 86 1.15 5.60 -3.84
C LEU A 86 2.21 6.60 -4.33
N SER A 87 3.49 6.44 -3.98
CA SER A 87 4.56 7.27 -4.54
C SER A 87 4.67 7.09 -6.04
N GLN A 88 4.75 5.85 -6.52
CA GLN A 88 4.85 5.56 -7.95
C GLN A 88 3.63 6.06 -8.73
N LEU A 89 2.44 5.91 -8.15
CA LEU A 89 1.20 6.45 -8.70
C LEU A 89 1.25 7.97 -8.81
N VAL A 90 1.69 8.66 -7.76
CA VAL A 90 1.81 10.12 -7.73
C VAL A 90 2.83 10.64 -8.73
N ASP A 91 3.95 9.93 -8.89
CA ASP A 91 4.98 10.33 -9.85
C ASP A 91 4.48 10.19 -11.30
N MET A 92 3.71 9.14 -11.61
CA MET A 92 3.05 9.02 -12.92
C MET A 92 2.06 10.15 -13.18
N ILE A 93 1.33 10.58 -12.16
CA ILE A 93 0.42 11.72 -12.27
C ILE A 93 1.22 12.99 -12.55
N LYS A 94 2.25 13.30 -11.74
CA LYS A 94 3.13 14.47 -11.92
C LYS A 94 3.71 14.52 -13.32
N MET A 95 4.19 13.39 -13.86
CA MET A 95 4.73 13.32 -15.21
C MET A 95 3.72 13.72 -16.29
N ARG A 96 2.42 13.50 -16.06
CA ARG A 96 1.35 13.84 -17.02
C ARG A 96 0.82 15.26 -16.87
N VAL A 97 0.72 15.76 -15.64
CA VAL A 97 0.11 17.08 -15.37
C VAL A 97 1.13 18.19 -15.09
N GLY A 98 2.41 17.85 -14.94
CA GLY A 98 3.49 18.77 -14.58
C GLY A 98 3.51 19.11 -13.09
N SER A 99 2.43 19.68 -12.55
CA SER A 99 2.31 20.06 -11.15
C SER A 99 1.03 19.53 -10.50
N LEU A 100 1.12 19.12 -9.24
CA LEU A 100 -0.04 18.65 -8.49
C LEU A 100 -0.84 19.85 -7.96
N PRO A 101 -2.18 19.77 -7.94
CA PRO A 101 -3.01 20.75 -7.25
C PRO A 101 -2.58 20.91 -5.79
N GLN A 102 -2.71 22.12 -5.25
CA GLN A 102 -2.29 22.45 -3.87
C GLN A 102 -2.89 21.50 -2.82
N ASP A 103 -4.17 21.14 -2.98
CA ASP A 103 -4.89 20.28 -2.05
C ASP A 103 -4.77 18.78 -2.37
N PHE A 104 -3.95 18.40 -3.36
CA PHE A 104 -3.86 17.03 -3.83
C PHE A 104 -3.58 16.03 -2.70
N TYR A 105 -2.55 16.28 -1.89
CA TYR A 105 -2.18 15.37 -0.80
C TYR A 105 -3.21 15.36 0.33
N ALA A 106 -3.92 16.45 0.59
CA ALA A 106 -5.01 16.47 1.56
C ALA A 106 -6.18 15.59 1.08
N ASN A 107 -6.59 15.78 -0.18
CA ASN A 107 -7.66 15.00 -0.80
C ASN A 107 -7.27 13.51 -0.93
N LEU A 108 -6.02 13.19 -1.28
CA LEU A 108 -5.53 11.81 -1.34
C LEU A 108 -5.57 11.13 0.03
N GLY A 109 -5.24 11.86 1.11
CA GLY A 109 -5.37 11.36 2.47
C GLY A 109 -6.81 11.02 2.84
N MET A 110 -7.74 11.94 2.57
CA MET A 110 -9.17 11.71 2.78
C MET A 110 -9.68 10.50 1.97
N TYR A 111 -9.28 10.40 0.70
CA TYR A 111 -9.64 9.30 -0.18
C TYR A 111 -9.08 7.97 0.34
N TYR A 112 -7.85 7.96 0.83
CA TYR A 112 -7.26 6.77 1.45
C TYR A 112 -7.96 6.38 2.75
N GLU A 113 -8.26 7.34 3.64
CA GLU A 113 -8.84 7.04 4.96
C GLU A 113 -10.31 6.64 4.88
N ASN A 114 -11.09 7.26 3.97
CA ASN A 114 -12.54 7.13 3.94
C ASN A 114 -13.08 6.45 2.67
N GLY A 115 -12.35 6.55 1.55
CA GLY A 115 -12.80 6.09 0.24
C GLY A 115 -13.70 7.08 -0.50
N GLU A 116 -14.37 6.58 -1.53
CA GLU A 116 -15.36 7.27 -2.38
C GLU A 116 -16.67 7.60 -1.64
N VAL A 117 -16.58 8.31 -0.51
CA VAL A 117 -17.70 8.63 0.39
C VAL A 117 -18.66 9.69 -0.16
N ASP A 118 -18.21 10.51 -1.10
CA ASP A 118 -18.98 11.59 -1.73
C ASP A 118 -18.57 11.77 -3.20
N GLU A 119 -19.28 12.65 -3.92
CA GLU A 119 -19.01 12.93 -5.34
C GLU A 119 -17.62 13.54 -5.58
N LYS A 120 -17.07 14.27 -4.62
CA LYS A 120 -15.71 14.84 -4.71
C LYS A 120 -14.66 13.71 -4.68
N MET A 121 -14.81 12.75 -3.77
CA MET A 121 -13.91 11.61 -3.65
C MET A 121 -14.06 10.65 -4.84
N LYS A 122 -15.27 10.43 -5.35
CA LYS A 122 -15.49 9.68 -6.61
C LYS A 122 -14.79 10.33 -7.79
N SER A 123 -14.94 11.65 -7.93
CA SER A 123 -14.27 12.43 -8.99
C SER A 123 -12.75 12.34 -8.88
N LEU A 124 -12.20 12.40 -7.66
CA LEU A 124 -10.77 12.15 -7.44
C LEU A 124 -10.37 10.74 -7.84
N GLY A 125 -11.14 9.70 -7.45
CA GLY A 125 -10.86 8.31 -7.84
C GLY A 125 -10.79 8.12 -9.36
N PHE A 126 -11.73 8.72 -10.09
CA PHE A 126 -11.73 8.72 -11.56
C PHE A 126 -10.51 9.47 -12.14
N TRP A 127 -10.17 10.62 -11.56
CA TRP A 127 -9.02 11.41 -11.96
C TRP A 127 -7.69 10.65 -11.72
N LEU A 128 -7.54 10.02 -10.56
CA LEU A 128 -6.40 9.14 -10.24
C LEU A 128 -6.31 8.02 -11.27
N LEU A 129 -7.39 7.27 -11.51
CA LEU A 129 -7.44 6.18 -12.49
C LEU A 129 -6.97 6.63 -13.89
N THR A 130 -7.44 7.81 -14.33
CA THR A 130 -7.12 8.36 -15.66
C THR A 130 -5.64 8.71 -15.79
N LEU A 131 -5.04 9.30 -14.75
CA LEU A 131 -3.71 9.89 -14.81
C LEU A 131 -2.59 9.04 -14.18
N SER A 132 -2.90 7.88 -13.61
CA SER A 132 -1.91 7.05 -12.89
C SER A 132 -1.43 5.81 -13.63
N HIS A 133 -1.93 5.53 -14.85
CA HIS A 133 -1.49 4.37 -15.64
C HIS A 133 0.06 4.27 -15.65
N PRO A 134 0.66 3.11 -15.37
CA PRO A 134 0.05 1.78 -15.26
C PRO A 134 -0.44 1.41 -13.86
N TYR A 135 -0.40 2.31 -12.90
CA TYR A 135 -0.86 2.10 -11.52
C TYR A 135 -2.34 2.43 -11.43
N VAL A 136 -3.08 1.70 -10.59
CA VAL A 136 -4.46 2.02 -10.22
C VAL A 136 -4.62 1.86 -8.73
N PHE A 137 -5.11 2.91 -8.08
CA PHE A 137 -5.53 2.89 -6.69
C PHE A 137 -7.03 3.24 -6.62
N LYS A 138 -7.82 2.37 -6.00
CA LYS A 138 -9.22 2.63 -5.69
C LYS A 138 -9.47 2.42 -4.20
N SER A 139 -10.24 3.31 -3.59
CA SER A 139 -10.63 3.23 -2.18
C SER A 139 -12.15 3.25 -2.08
N ILE A 140 -12.75 2.09 -1.81
CA ILE A 140 -14.21 1.91 -1.78
C ILE A 140 -14.69 2.03 -0.32
N PRO A 141 -15.68 2.87 -0.01
CA PRO A 141 -16.14 3.02 1.38
C PRO A 141 -16.77 1.73 1.91
N SER A 142 -16.57 1.46 3.21
CA SER A 142 -17.18 0.33 3.90
C SER A 142 -17.33 0.65 5.40
N LYS A 143 -18.35 0.06 6.05
CA LYS A 143 -18.71 0.32 7.46
C LYS A 143 -17.55 0.07 8.44
N LYS A 144 -16.63 -0.85 8.13
CA LYS A 144 -15.47 -1.21 8.97
C LYS A 144 -14.19 -0.43 8.63
N GLY A 145 -14.27 0.48 7.65
CA GLY A 145 -13.13 1.13 7.00
C GLY A 145 -13.06 0.76 5.51
N PRO A 146 -12.49 1.61 4.64
CA PRO A 146 -12.56 1.42 3.19
C PRO A 146 -11.86 0.14 2.73
N ILE A 147 -12.22 -0.35 1.57
CA ILE A 147 -11.51 -1.40 0.84
C ILE A 147 -10.54 -0.72 -0.11
N HIS A 148 -9.25 -1.00 0.03
CA HIS A 148 -8.22 -0.49 -0.86
C HIS A 148 -7.89 -1.51 -1.91
N ILE A 149 -7.85 -1.07 -3.16
CA ILE A 149 -7.51 -1.87 -4.32
C ILE A 149 -6.30 -1.21 -4.97
N PHE A 150 -5.21 -1.96 -5.08
CA PHE A 150 -3.98 -1.55 -5.73
C PHE A 150 -3.72 -2.49 -6.91
N MET A 151 -3.53 -1.94 -8.10
CA MET A 151 -3.13 -2.70 -9.28
C MET A 151 -1.92 -2.06 -9.93
N ASN A 152 -0.90 -2.87 -10.18
CA ASN A 152 0.24 -2.50 -11.00
C ASN A 152 0.15 -3.27 -12.32
N ARG A 153 -0.30 -2.62 -13.39
CA ARG A 153 -0.41 -3.27 -14.71
C ARG A 153 0.95 -3.60 -15.32
N LYS A 154 2.00 -2.86 -14.98
CA LYS A 154 3.38 -3.14 -15.45
C LYS A 154 3.93 -4.44 -14.87
N LYS A 155 3.71 -4.66 -13.57
CA LYS A 155 4.12 -5.89 -12.87
C LYS A 155 3.07 -7.00 -12.90
N ARG A 156 1.91 -6.77 -13.55
CA ARG A 156 0.78 -7.70 -13.58
C ARG A 156 0.36 -8.15 -12.18
N SER A 157 0.41 -7.24 -11.21
CA SER A 157 0.15 -7.55 -9.80
C SER A 157 -1.05 -6.79 -9.26
N PHE A 158 -1.75 -7.42 -8.34
CA PHE A 158 -2.97 -6.90 -7.73
C PHE A 158 -2.95 -7.13 -6.22
N SER A 159 -3.50 -6.20 -5.45
CA SER A 159 -3.61 -6.31 -4.00
C SER A 159 -4.88 -5.63 -3.52
N VAL A 160 -5.62 -6.30 -2.64
CA VAL A 160 -6.80 -5.74 -1.96
C VAL A 160 -6.57 -5.77 -0.46
N SER A 161 -6.75 -4.64 0.23
CA SER A 161 -6.70 -4.59 1.68
C SER A 161 -8.01 -4.07 2.27
N PHE A 162 -8.48 -4.73 3.34
CA PHE A 162 -9.73 -4.37 4.02
C PHE A 162 -9.67 -4.77 5.50
N VAL A 163 -10.59 -4.22 6.29
CA VAL A 163 -10.67 -4.48 7.74
C VAL A 163 -11.65 -5.61 8.02
N LYS A 164 -11.19 -6.69 8.65
CA LYS A 164 -12.04 -7.76 9.21
C LYS A 164 -11.63 -8.03 10.66
N ASN A 165 -12.61 -8.09 11.56
CA ASN A 165 -12.40 -8.38 12.98
C ASN A 165 -11.29 -7.51 13.60
N SER A 166 -11.33 -6.20 13.33
CA SER A 166 -10.34 -5.20 13.79
C SER A 166 -8.90 -5.42 13.30
N SER A 167 -8.69 -6.34 12.36
CA SER A 167 -7.40 -6.63 11.73
C SER A 167 -7.44 -6.28 10.25
N ILE A 168 -6.29 -5.85 9.71
CA ILE A 168 -6.13 -5.62 8.29
C ILE A 168 -5.88 -6.97 7.61
N VAL A 169 -6.74 -7.32 6.67
CA VAL A 169 -6.56 -8.45 5.77
C VAL A 169 -6.07 -7.89 4.45
N CYS A 170 -5.01 -8.49 3.90
CA CYS A 170 -4.47 -8.14 2.60
C CYS A 170 -4.45 -9.40 1.73
N VAL A 171 -5.07 -9.32 0.57
CA VAL A 171 -5.17 -10.39 -0.41
C VAL A 171 -4.39 -9.96 -1.65
N LYS A 172 -3.49 -10.80 -2.12
CA LYS A 172 -2.66 -10.53 -3.30
C LYS A 172 -3.13 -11.37 -4.47
N GLY A 173 -2.77 -10.95 -5.66
CA GLY A 173 -3.18 -11.62 -6.89
C GLY A 173 -2.35 -11.20 -8.09
N THR A 174 -2.61 -11.85 -9.21
CA THR A 174 -1.95 -11.59 -10.49
C THR A 174 -2.95 -11.20 -11.57
N VAL A 175 -2.51 -10.34 -12.47
CA VAL A 175 -3.27 -9.91 -13.66
C VAL A 175 -2.68 -10.62 -14.88
N GLN A 176 -3.46 -11.42 -15.58
CA GLN A 176 -3.04 -12.07 -16.83
C GLN A 176 -4.01 -11.65 -17.91
N GLU A 177 -3.54 -10.97 -18.97
CA GLU A 177 -4.41 -10.38 -20.00
C GLU A 177 -5.50 -9.48 -19.36
N ASP A 178 -6.78 -9.75 -19.62
CA ASP A 178 -7.94 -9.05 -19.02
C ASP A 178 -8.53 -9.78 -17.80
N TYR A 179 -7.78 -10.72 -17.23
CA TYR A 179 -8.18 -11.57 -16.11
C TYR A 179 -7.46 -11.16 -14.83
N ILE A 180 -8.16 -11.22 -13.70
CA ILE A 180 -7.53 -11.18 -12.38
C ILE A 180 -7.73 -12.49 -11.63
N PHE A 181 -6.65 -12.93 -10.98
CA PHE A 181 -6.64 -14.07 -10.06
C PHE A 181 -6.36 -13.53 -8.67
N VAL A 182 -7.31 -13.71 -7.75
CA VAL A 182 -7.15 -13.29 -6.36
C VAL A 182 -6.91 -14.51 -5.48
N ASP A 183 -5.78 -14.54 -4.79
CA ASP A 183 -5.37 -15.66 -3.94
C ASP A 183 -5.75 -15.39 -2.49
N PHE A 184 -6.80 -16.06 -2.02
CA PHE A 184 -7.24 -15.96 -0.62
C PHE A 184 -6.45 -16.93 0.27
N ILE A 185 -5.16 -16.63 0.46
CA ILE A 185 -4.29 -17.39 1.35
C ILE A 185 -4.66 -17.05 2.80
N ASN A 186 -5.04 -18.05 3.60
CA ASN A 186 -5.44 -17.93 5.01
C ASN A 186 -6.75 -17.16 5.28
N PHE A 187 -7.65 -17.06 4.29
CA PHE A 187 -8.88 -16.32 4.44
C PHE A 187 -10.06 -16.96 3.70
N SER A 188 -11.16 -17.21 4.41
CA SER A 188 -12.48 -17.42 3.82
C SER A 188 -13.33 -16.16 3.98
N PRO A 189 -13.57 -15.40 2.90
CA PRO A 189 -14.56 -14.33 2.92
C PRO A 189 -15.98 -14.90 3.06
N ASP A 190 -16.91 -14.09 3.56
CA ASP A 190 -18.33 -14.39 3.34
C ASP A 190 -18.69 -14.18 1.86
N ARG A 191 -19.70 -14.94 1.39
CA ARG A 191 -20.09 -14.97 -0.03
C ARG A 191 -20.57 -13.61 -0.53
N GLU A 192 -21.26 -12.84 0.31
CA GLU A 192 -21.81 -11.53 -0.06
C GLU A 192 -20.71 -10.48 -0.31
N ALA A 193 -19.66 -10.48 0.52
CA ALA A 193 -18.51 -9.61 0.35
C ALA A 193 -17.68 -10.00 -0.89
N LEU A 194 -17.58 -11.29 -1.22
CA LEU A 194 -16.95 -11.75 -2.45
C LEU A 194 -17.70 -11.28 -3.69
N GLU A 195 -19.02 -11.46 -3.73
CA GLU A 195 -19.86 -11.01 -4.86
C GLU A 195 -19.72 -9.49 -5.05
N LYS A 196 -19.84 -8.70 -3.98
CA LYS A 196 -19.63 -7.24 -4.05
C LYS A 196 -18.23 -6.86 -4.54
N LEU A 197 -17.19 -7.56 -4.09
CA LEU A 197 -15.83 -7.32 -4.56
C LEU A 197 -15.69 -7.70 -6.05
N LYS A 198 -16.28 -8.82 -6.46
CA LYS A 198 -16.28 -9.31 -7.85
C LYS A 198 -16.96 -8.30 -8.77
N ASP A 199 -18.15 -7.83 -8.41
CA ASP A 199 -18.92 -6.86 -9.20
C ASP A 199 -18.14 -5.56 -9.38
N ASN A 200 -17.52 -5.07 -8.30
CA ASN A 200 -16.66 -3.89 -8.37
C ASN A 200 -15.44 -4.09 -9.27
N LEU A 201 -14.87 -5.30 -9.30
CA LEU A 201 -13.71 -5.62 -10.12
C LEU A 201 -14.07 -5.87 -11.59
N LEU A 202 -15.25 -6.43 -11.88
CA LEU A 202 -15.77 -6.60 -13.25
C LEU A 202 -15.99 -5.27 -13.97
N GLY A 203 -16.14 -4.16 -13.25
CA GLY A 203 -16.11 -2.82 -13.83
C GLY A 203 -14.77 -2.42 -14.45
N TYR A 204 -13.69 -3.15 -14.16
CA TYR A 204 -12.32 -2.84 -14.60
C TYR A 204 -11.64 -3.96 -15.40
N PHE A 205 -12.20 -5.17 -15.36
CA PHE A 205 -11.64 -6.38 -15.98
C PHE A 205 -12.74 -7.19 -16.63
N ARG A 206 -12.42 -7.85 -17.75
CA ARG A 206 -13.38 -8.65 -18.50
C ARG A 206 -13.89 -9.84 -17.67
N ASN A 207 -13.01 -10.43 -16.86
CA ASN A 207 -13.35 -11.57 -16.01
C ASN A 207 -12.55 -11.50 -14.69
N VAL A 208 -13.20 -11.89 -13.59
CA VAL A 208 -12.63 -11.91 -12.25
C VAL A 208 -12.70 -13.32 -11.69
N PHE A 209 -11.55 -13.93 -11.43
CA PHE A 209 -11.43 -15.25 -10.84
C PHE A 209 -10.92 -15.18 -9.42
N PHE A 210 -11.60 -15.90 -8.53
CA PHE A 210 -11.21 -16.05 -7.15
C PHE A 210 -10.66 -17.45 -6.94
N LYS A 211 -9.42 -17.53 -6.46
CA LYS A 211 -8.80 -18.78 -6.03
C LYS A 211 -8.85 -18.83 -4.51
N VAL A 212 -9.71 -19.70 -3.99
CA VAL A 212 -9.81 -19.99 -2.56
C VAL A 212 -9.04 -21.29 -2.32
N GLY A 213 -8.02 -21.22 -1.46
CA GLY A 213 -7.18 -22.37 -1.10
C GLY A 213 -5.92 -22.56 -1.96
N ASP A 214 -4.93 -23.21 -1.36
CA ASP A 214 -3.78 -23.78 -2.06
C ASP A 214 -4.12 -25.21 -2.49
N LEU A 215 -3.72 -25.58 -3.71
CA LEU A 215 -3.66 -26.96 -4.16
C LEU A 215 -2.53 -27.67 -3.39
N LYS A 216 -2.80 -28.13 -2.17
CA LYS A 216 -1.95 -29.15 -1.53
C LYS A 216 -2.47 -30.52 -1.96
N ASN A 217 -1.69 -31.20 -2.79
CA ASN A 217 -1.91 -32.60 -3.17
C ASN A 217 -3.22 -32.90 -3.92
N GLY A 218 -3.66 -32.03 -4.83
CA GLY A 218 -4.72 -32.41 -5.79
C GLY A 218 -6.15 -32.47 -5.24
N LEU A 219 -6.41 -32.02 -4.01
CA LEU A 219 -7.75 -31.98 -3.43
C LEU A 219 -8.08 -30.57 -2.94
N TYR A 220 -9.26 -30.06 -3.34
CA TYR A 220 -9.82 -28.82 -2.81
C TYR A 220 -10.06 -28.99 -1.30
N ALA A 221 -9.42 -28.16 -0.50
CA ALA A 221 -9.65 -28.04 0.94
C ALA A 221 -10.04 -26.60 1.29
#